data_AF-A0A453C5Q1-F1
#
_entry.id   AF-A0A453C5Q1-F1
#
_cell.length_a   1.000
_cell.length_b   1.000
_cell.length_c   1.000
_cell.angle_alpha   90.00
_cell.angle_beta   90.00
_cell.angle_gamma   90.00
#
_symmetry.space_group_name_H-M   'P 1'
#
loop_
_entity.id
_entity.type
_entity.pdbx_description
1 polymer ?
#
loop_
_entity_poly.entity_id
_entity_poly.type
_entity_poly.pdbx_seq_one_letter_code
_entity_poly.pdbx_strand_id
1 'polypeptide(L)'
;NSLLLAAAGLEPEALVVALPSHLIGCTLVLDLPYFHRAASIVLDICSILSVPAGVEFPALETLSLSCFLPDLDSFIPCCPRLRTLRLGSLFLGVLRLNSVSLQELVVDREAGLTDHISIVAPVLRQLTMSFISSNPSISVSAPMLEKVSWRCCYTDGSIVFGVWLLEEVLLRTTETLGQLPSLHIHFGA
;
A
#
# COMPACT_ATOMS: atom_id res chain seq x y z
N ASN A 1 -16.80 -12.30 -13.83
CA ASN A 1 -17.63 -11.42 -12.98
C ASN A 1 -18.87 -12.05 -12.33
N SER A 2 -19.36 -13.25 -12.69
CA SER A 2 -20.59 -13.79 -12.09
C SER A 2 -20.48 -14.16 -10.58
N LEU A 3 -19.29 -14.54 -10.10
CA LEU A 3 -19.08 -14.95 -8.71
C LEU A 3 -19.10 -13.75 -7.73
N LEU A 4 -18.43 -12.65 -8.06
CA LEU A 4 -18.44 -11.44 -7.23
C LEU A 4 -19.83 -10.82 -7.13
N LEU A 5 -20.59 -10.84 -8.24
CA LEU A 5 -21.98 -10.38 -8.24
C LEU A 5 -22.87 -11.26 -7.34
N ALA A 6 -22.68 -12.58 -7.38
CA ALA A 6 -23.40 -13.48 -6.48
C ALA A 6 -23.01 -13.22 -5.01
N ALA A 7 -21.72 -12.99 -4.73
CA ALA A 7 -21.24 -12.63 -3.40
C ALA A 7 -21.82 -11.29 -2.91
N ALA A 8 -21.98 -10.30 -3.79
CA ALA A 8 -22.59 -9.02 -3.43
C ALA A 8 -24.03 -9.18 -2.95
N GLY A 9 -24.79 -10.13 -3.53
CA GLY A 9 -26.14 -10.47 -3.08
C GLY A 9 -26.21 -11.08 -1.68
N LEU A 10 -25.09 -11.57 -1.14
CA LEU A 10 -25.00 -12.08 0.23
C LEU A 10 -24.70 -10.99 1.26
N GLU A 11 -24.46 -9.75 0.82
CA GLU A 11 -24.16 -8.60 1.67
C GLU A 11 -23.03 -8.85 2.71
N PRO A 12 -21.87 -9.40 2.30
CA PRO A 12 -20.84 -9.81 3.24
C PRO A 12 -20.25 -8.63 4.00
N GLU A 13 -19.98 -8.83 5.29
CA GLU A 13 -19.21 -7.89 6.12
C GLU A 13 -17.70 -7.96 5.82
N ALA A 14 -17.22 -9.13 5.40
CA ALA A 14 -15.84 -9.35 5.00
C ALA A 14 -15.78 -10.16 3.70
N LEU A 15 -15.00 -9.68 2.74
CA LEU A 15 -14.75 -10.33 1.47
C LEU A 15 -13.28 -10.69 1.35
N VAL A 16 -12.99 -11.96 1.07
CA VAL A 16 -11.64 -12.44 0.75
C VAL A 16 -11.67 -13.12 -0.60
N VAL A 17 -10.84 -12.64 -1.51
CA VAL A 17 -10.64 -13.21 -2.84
C VAL A 17 -9.16 -13.51 -2.98
N ALA A 18 -8.81 -14.78 -3.09
CA ALA A 18 -7.44 -15.24 -3.30
C ALA A 18 -7.39 -16.14 -4.52
N LEU A 19 -6.38 -15.95 -5.37
CA LEU A 19 -6.12 -16.81 -6.52
C LEU A 19 -4.89 -17.68 -6.22
N PRO A 20 -4.92 -18.98 -6.53
CA PRO A 20 -3.75 -19.83 -6.40
C PRO A 20 -2.55 -19.28 -7.16
N SER A 21 -1.36 -19.41 -6.57
CA SER A 21 -0.13 -18.81 -7.09
C SER A 21 0.28 -19.26 -8.49
N HIS A 22 -0.22 -20.39 -8.98
CA HIS A 22 0.05 -20.89 -10.34
C HIS A 22 -0.78 -20.18 -11.43
N LEU A 23 -1.77 -19.36 -11.06
CA LEU A 23 -2.53 -18.50 -11.99
C LEU A 23 -1.96 -17.07 -12.05
N ILE A 24 -0.89 -16.80 -11.28
CA ILE A 24 -0.14 -15.54 -11.28
C ILE A 24 0.65 -15.45 -12.59
N GLY A 25 0.08 -14.74 -13.56
CA GLY A 25 0.63 -14.59 -14.91
C GLY A 25 -0.41 -14.11 -15.92
N CYS A 26 -1.69 -14.29 -15.60
CA CYS A 26 -2.79 -13.70 -16.34
C CYS A 26 -3.19 -12.36 -15.72
N THR A 27 -3.05 -11.26 -16.47
CA THR A 27 -3.64 -9.97 -16.10
C THR A 27 -5.15 -10.05 -16.28
N LEU A 28 -5.89 -10.27 -15.20
CA LEU A 28 -7.35 -10.20 -15.20
C LEU A 28 -7.80 -8.80 -14.81
N VAL A 29 -8.86 -8.29 -15.44
CA VAL A 29 -9.55 -7.08 -14.97
C VAL A 29 -10.65 -7.52 -14.02
N LEU A 30 -10.59 -7.05 -12.78
CA LEU A 30 -11.59 -7.32 -11.76
C LEU A 30 -12.46 -6.08 -11.60
N ASP A 31 -13.75 -6.21 -11.93
CA ASP A 31 -14.73 -5.16 -11.62
C ASP A 31 -15.34 -5.48 -10.26
N LEU A 32 -15.08 -4.62 -9.28
CA LEU A 32 -15.60 -4.80 -7.94
C LEU A 32 -17.07 -4.35 -7.89
N PRO A 33 -18.03 -5.23 -7.55
CA PRO A 33 -19.41 -4.82 -7.37
C PRO A 33 -19.58 -4.01 -6.07
N TYR A 34 -20.74 -3.38 -5.94
CA TYR A 34 -21.07 -2.56 -4.77
C TYR A 34 -21.30 -3.43 -3.53
N PHE A 35 -20.45 -3.27 -2.51
CA PHE A 35 -20.56 -3.95 -1.22
C PHE A 35 -20.87 -2.96 -0.10
N HIS A 36 -22.14 -2.67 0.12
CA HIS A 36 -22.59 -1.66 1.10
C HIS A 36 -22.23 -1.98 2.55
N ARG A 37 -22.17 -3.27 2.93
CA ARG A 37 -21.87 -3.75 4.29
C ARG A 37 -20.42 -4.19 4.51
N ALA A 38 -19.62 -4.29 3.45
CA ALA A 38 -18.27 -4.80 3.58
C ALA A 38 -17.40 -3.80 4.35
N ALA A 39 -17.00 -4.20 5.56
CA ALA A 39 -16.03 -3.50 6.39
C ALA A 39 -14.58 -3.93 6.09
N SER A 40 -14.40 -5.11 5.51
CA SER A 40 -13.09 -5.65 5.14
C SER A 40 -13.08 -6.26 3.75
N ILE A 41 -12.12 -5.87 2.92
CA ILE A 41 -11.88 -6.47 1.60
C ILE A 41 -10.41 -6.86 1.47
N VAL A 42 -10.16 -8.12 1.15
CA VAL A 42 -8.82 -8.66 0.87
C VAL A 42 -8.83 -9.24 -0.54
N LEU A 43 -7.99 -8.68 -1.42
CA LEU A 43 -7.79 -9.12 -2.79
C LEU A 43 -6.34 -9.58 -2.96
N ASP A 44 -6.12 -10.88 -2.82
CA ASP A 44 -4.83 -11.54 -3.00
C ASP A 44 -4.75 -12.21 -4.38
N ILE A 45 -4.74 -11.36 -5.41
CA ILE A 45 -4.83 -11.77 -6.81
C ILE A 45 -3.91 -10.91 -7.68
N CYS A 46 -3.25 -11.48 -8.69
CA CYS A 46 -2.51 -10.68 -9.68
C CYS A 46 -3.47 -10.18 -10.77
N SER A 47 -4.19 -9.10 -10.48
CA SER A 47 -5.22 -8.56 -11.38
C SER A 47 -5.20 -7.03 -11.38
N ILE A 48 -5.73 -6.41 -12.43
CA ILE A 48 -6.02 -4.98 -12.48
C ILE A 48 -7.37 -4.78 -11.81
N LEU A 49 -7.40 -4.06 -10.70
CA LEU A 49 -8.65 -3.67 -10.07
C LEU A 49 -9.22 -2.45 -10.81
N SER A 50 -10.42 -2.59 -11.39
CA SER A 50 -11.19 -1.48 -11.91
C SER A 50 -12.37 -1.22 -11.00
N VAL A 51 -12.58 0.05 -10.66
CA VAL A 51 -13.66 0.46 -9.77
C VAL A 51 -14.60 1.32 -10.60
N PRO A 52 -15.85 0.89 -10.82
CA PRO A 52 -16.78 1.65 -11.62
C PRO A 52 -17.02 3.04 -11.02
N ALA A 53 -17.11 4.06 -11.88
CA ALA A 53 -17.37 5.42 -11.44
C ALA A 53 -18.69 5.51 -10.65
N GLY A 54 -18.66 6.16 -9.49
CA GLY A 54 -19.83 6.36 -8.63
C GLY A 54 -20.14 5.20 -7.66
N VAL A 55 -19.28 4.19 -7.58
CA VAL A 55 -19.37 3.13 -6.56
C VAL A 55 -18.68 3.60 -5.28
N GLU A 56 -19.40 3.55 -4.16
CA GLU A 56 -18.87 3.88 -2.83
C GLU A 56 -18.79 2.63 -1.95
N PHE A 57 -17.86 2.61 -1.01
CA PHE A 57 -17.74 1.55 0.00
C PHE A 57 -17.87 2.20 1.38
N PRO A 58 -19.10 2.57 1.78
CA PRO A 58 -19.33 3.44 2.94
C PRO A 58 -18.98 2.77 4.28
N ALA A 59 -19.03 1.43 4.33
CA ALA A 59 -18.69 0.65 5.51
C ALA A 59 -17.21 0.23 5.57
N LEU A 60 -16.44 0.40 4.49
CA LEU A 60 -15.12 -0.20 4.35
C LEU A 60 -14.11 0.47 5.28
N GLU A 61 -13.61 -0.31 6.23
CA GLU A 61 -12.59 0.11 7.19
C GLU A 61 -11.21 -0.47 6.87
N THR A 62 -11.16 -1.67 6.29
CA THR A 62 -9.91 -2.37 5.98
C THR A 62 -9.86 -2.80 4.52
N LEU A 63 -8.78 -2.42 3.84
CA LEU A 63 -8.49 -2.87 2.48
C LEU A 63 -7.10 -3.49 2.43
N SER A 64 -7.00 -4.69 1.85
CA SER A 64 -5.73 -5.33 1.53
C SER A 64 -5.70 -5.72 0.06
N LEU A 65 -4.73 -5.19 -0.67
CA LEU A 65 -4.55 -5.44 -2.10
C LEU A 65 -3.17 -6.02 -2.34
N SER A 66 -3.09 -7.23 -2.89
CA SER A 66 -1.87 -7.76 -3.53
C SER A 66 -1.90 -7.57 -5.05
N CYS A 67 -2.92 -6.86 -5.55
CA CYS A 67 -3.24 -6.70 -6.97
C CYS A 67 -2.77 -5.35 -7.54
N PHE A 68 -2.66 -5.23 -8.86
CA PHE A 68 -2.33 -3.97 -9.52
C PHE A 68 -3.54 -3.02 -9.47
N LEU A 69 -3.37 -1.84 -8.86
CA LEU A 69 -4.37 -0.78 -8.89
C LEU A 69 -3.89 0.35 -9.80
N PRO A 70 -4.59 0.69 -10.89
CA PRO A 70 -4.11 1.69 -11.83
C PRO A 70 -4.06 3.10 -11.23
N ASP A 71 -4.90 3.41 -10.22
CA ASP A 71 -4.89 4.71 -9.55
C ASP A 71 -5.54 4.69 -8.15
N LEU A 72 -4.74 4.87 -7.08
CA LEU A 72 -5.24 5.05 -5.71
C LEU A 72 -6.02 6.36 -5.54
N ASP A 73 -5.66 7.42 -6.28
CA ASP A 73 -6.30 8.73 -6.17
C ASP A 73 -7.79 8.66 -6.57
N SER A 74 -8.15 7.69 -7.42
CA SER A 74 -9.54 7.41 -7.80
C SER A 74 -10.30 6.53 -6.80
N PHE A 75 -9.63 5.58 -6.12
CA PHE A 75 -10.29 4.59 -5.28
C PHE A 75 -10.49 5.03 -3.83
N ILE A 76 -9.51 5.75 -3.28
CA ILE A 76 -9.54 6.16 -1.87
C ILE A 76 -10.73 7.09 -1.55
N PRO A 77 -11.13 8.04 -2.43
CA PRO A 77 -12.34 8.85 -2.20
C PRO A 77 -13.61 8.02 -2.05
N CYS A 78 -13.69 6.83 -2.66
CA CYS A 78 -14.83 5.92 -2.54
C CYS A 78 -14.94 5.25 -1.16
N CYS A 79 -13.91 5.35 -0.31
CA CYS A 79 -13.81 4.62 0.95
C CYS A 79 -13.68 5.59 2.14
N PRO A 80 -14.73 6.34 2.50
CA PRO A 80 -14.64 7.44 3.48
C PRO A 80 -14.34 7.00 4.92
N ARG A 81 -14.48 5.71 5.22
CA ARG A 81 -14.20 5.11 6.54
C ARG A 81 -12.94 4.28 6.56
N LEU A 82 -12.13 4.30 5.50
CA LEU A 82 -10.94 3.47 5.40
C LEU A 82 -9.94 3.85 6.50
N ARG A 83 -9.61 2.88 7.36
CA ARG A 83 -8.66 3.03 8.48
C ARG A 83 -7.37 2.28 8.23
N THR A 84 -7.43 1.12 7.59
CA THR A 84 -6.26 0.28 7.32
C THR A 84 -6.16 0.00 5.83
N LEU A 85 -4.99 0.32 5.25
CA LEU A 85 -4.65 0.03 3.87
C LEU A 85 -3.38 -0.81 3.82
N ARG A 86 -3.47 -1.98 3.20
CA ARG A 86 -2.34 -2.88 2.95
C ARG A 86 -2.14 -3.04 1.46
N LEU A 87 -0.94 -2.78 0.98
CA LEU A 87 -0.56 -2.83 -0.42
C LEU A 87 0.63 -3.78 -0.60
N GLY A 88 0.40 -4.92 -1.22
CA GLY A 88 1.41 -5.87 -1.66
C GLY A 88 1.74 -5.71 -3.14
N SER A 89 2.99 -5.99 -3.51
CA SER A 89 3.48 -6.16 -4.89
C SER A 89 2.84 -5.26 -5.96
N LEU A 90 2.88 -3.95 -5.76
CA LEU A 90 2.47 -2.97 -6.77
C LEU A 90 3.65 -2.65 -7.71
N PHE A 91 3.50 -2.81 -9.02
CA PHE A 91 4.38 -2.19 -10.02
C PHE A 91 3.82 -0.82 -10.39
N LEU A 92 3.98 0.18 -9.52
CA LEU A 92 3.64 1.56 -9.85
C LEU A 92 4.80 2.45 -9.45
N GLY A 93 5.47 3.08 -10.43
CA GLY A 93 6.63 3.96 -10.19
C GLY A 93 6.32 5.17 -9.29
N VAL A 94 5.04 5.46 -9.04
CA VAL A 94 4.55 6.56 -8.22
C VAL A 94 3.50 6.06 -7.24
N LEU A 95 3.68 6.34 -5.95
CA LEU A 95 2.69 6.15 -4.90
C LEU A 95 2.14 7.52 -4.48
N ARG A 96 0.89 7.80 -4.82
CA ARG A 96 0.15 8.96 -4.31
C ARG A 96 -1.01 8.47 -3.47
N LEU A 97 -1.14 9.04 -2.28
CA LEU A 97 -2.16 8.67 -1.33
C LEU A 97 -2.65 9.91 -0.59
N ASN A 98 -3.93 10.21 -0.73
CA ASN A 98 -4.61 11.24 0.04
C ASN A 98 -5.81 10.63 0.75
N SER A 99 -5.73 10.52 2.08
CA SER A 99 -6.81 9.96 2.89
C SER A 99 -6.91 10.66 4.24
N VAL A 100 -8.10 11.16 4.57
CA VAL A 100 -8.34 11.85 5.84
C VAL A 100 -8.66 10.91 7.01
N SER A 101 -9.03 9.65 6.73
CA SER A 101 -9.48 8.66 7.71
C SER A 101 -8.43 7.58 8.02
N LEU A 102 -7.38 7.48 7.20
CA LEU A 102 -6.42 6.38 7.25
C LEU A 102 -5.54 6.46 8.51
N GLN A 103 -5.51 5.37 9.27
CA GLN A 103 -4.77 5.24 10.53
C GLN A 103 -3.57 4.30 10.40
N GLU A 104 -3.63 3.30 9.53
CA GLU A 104 -2.56 2.34 9.27
C GLU A 104 -2.33 2.18 7.76
N LEU A 105 -1.07 2.33 7.35
CA LEU A 105 -0.60 2.06 6.00
C LEU A 105 0.52 1.03 6.06
N VAL A 106 0.35 -0.08 5.33
CA VAL A 106 1.40 -1.09 5.12
C VAL A 106 1.62 -1.24 3.63
N VAL A 107 2.86 -1.05 3.19
CA VAL A 107 3.29 -1.25 1.81
C VAL A 107 4.46 -2.20 1.82
N ASP A 108 4.31 -3.34 1.17
CA ASP A 108 5.35 -4.35 1.03
C ASP A 108 5.63 -4.60 -0.45
N ARG A 109 6.76 -4.06 -0.93
CA ARG A 109 7.17 -4.05 -2.34
C ARG A 109 8.49 -4.78 -2.50
N GLU A 110 8.43 -6.10 -2.45
CA GLU A 110 9.59 -6.97 -2.65
C GLU A 110 10.14 -6.92 -4.10
N ALA A 111 9.35 -6.46 -5.08
CA ALA A 111 9.70 -6.53 -6.50
C ALA A 111 9.53 -5.25 -7.36
N GLY A 112 9.02 -4.13 -6.80
CA GLY A 112 8.58 -2.97 -7.61
C GLY A 112 9.30 -1.64 -7.30
N LEU A 113 9.95 -1.05 -8.31
CA LEU A 113 10.58 0.28 -8.26
C LEU A 113 9.57 1.40 -7.91
N THR A 114 9.90 2.24 -6.93
CA THR A 114 9.10 3.42 -6.55
C THR A 114 10.02 4.63 -6.40
N ASP A 115 9.92 5.59 -7.30
CA ASP A 115 10.81 6.76 -7.29
C ASP A 115 10.09 8.02 -6.80
N HIS A 116 8.75 7.99 -6.67
CA HIS A 116 8.00 9.09 -6.08
C HIS A 116 6.94 8.59 -5.10
N ILE A 117 7.02 9.05 -3.86
CA ILE A 117 6.08 8.72 -2.77
C ILE A 117 5.54 10.03 -2.22
N SER A 118 4.23 10.22 -2.27
CA SER A 118 3.51 11.35 -1.68
C SER A 118 2.33 10.84 -0.87
N ILE A 119 2.41 10.99 0.45
CA ILE A 119 1.38 10.55 1.39
C ILE A 119 0.86 11.76 2.15
N VAL A 120 -0.44 12.00 2.08
CA VAL A 120 -1.16 12.99 2.88
C VAL A 120 -2.23 12.24 3.67
N ALA A 121 -1.92 11.98 4.93
CA ALA A 121 -2.80 11.22 5.82
C ALA A 121 -2.73 11.80 7.24
N PRO A 122 -3.54 12.84 7.54
CA PRO A 122 -3.42 13.62 8.77
C PRO A 122 -3.51 12.80 10.07
N VAL A 123 -4.33 11.74 10.06
CA VAL A 123 -4.62 10.90 11.23
C VAL A 123 -3.86 9.56 11.23
N LEU A 124 -2.90 9.40 10.31
CA LEU A 124 -2.09 8.18 10.18
C LEU A 124 -1.23 8.00 11.42
N ARG A 125 -1.38 6.87 12.10
CA ARG A 125 -0.63 6.51 13.31
C ARG A 125 0.49 5.51 13.04
N GLN A 126 0.31 4.63 12.05
CA GLN A 126 1.28 3.60 11.71
C GLN A 126 1.58 3.59 10.21
N LEU A 127 2.87 3.63 9.90
CA LEU A 127 3.41 3.52 8.54
C LEU A 127 4.44 2.40 8.50
N THR A 128 4.20 1.40 7.66
CA THR A 128 5.18 0.36 7.32
C THR A 128 5.41 0.38 5.82
N MET A 129 6.65 0.58 5.39
CA MET A 129 7.03 0.70 3.98
C MET A 129 8.27 -0.15 3.73
N SER A 130 8.21 -0.97 2.69
CA SER A 130 9.36 -1.71 2.13
C SER A 130 9.32 -1.57 0.62
N PHE A 131 10.36 -1.01 0.01
CA PHE A 131 10.41 -0.84 -1.45
C PHE A 131 11.84 -0.69 -1.98
N ILE A 132 11.92 -0.77 -3.30
CA ILE A 132 13.13 -0.60 -4.09
C ILE A 132 13.06 0.74 -4.83
N SER A 133 14.15 1.50 -4.89
CA SER A 133 14.23 2.76 -5.65
C SER A 133 15.63 3.00 -6.20
N SER A 134 15.74 3.76 -7.29
CA SER A 134 17.03 4.32 -7.72
C SER A 134 17.28 5.69 -7.08
N ASN A 135 16.29 6.57 -7.08
CA ASN A 135 16.38 7.90 -6.51
C ASN A 135 15.01 8.35 -5.95
N PRO A 136 14.71 8.03 -4.69
CA PRO A 136 13.37 8.22 -4.16
C PRO A 136 13.12 9.68 -3.78
N SER A 137 12.08 10.27 -4.37
CA SER A 137 11.47 11.53 -3.93
C SER A 137 10.32 11.21 -2.98
N ILE A 138 10.50 11.52 -1.69
CA ILE A 138 9.56 11.13 -0.63
C ILE A 138 8.99 12.38 0.05
N SER A 139 7.67 12.43 0.16
CA SER A 139 6.94 13.43 0.95
C SER A 139 5.85 12.73 1.77
N VAL A 140 5.88 12.91 3.09
CA VAL A 140 4.88 12.32 4.00
C VAL A 140 4.37 13.42 4.92
N SER A 141 3.07 13.69 4.84
CA SER A 141 2.34 14.59 5.73
C SER A 141 1.39 13.77 6.61
N ALA A 142 1.89 13.42 7.79
CA ALA A 142 1.18 12.60 8.79
C ALA A 142 1.56 13.09 10.21
N PRO A 143 0.97 14.19 10.71
CA PRO A 143 1.32 14.78 12.00
C PRO A 143 0.98 13.91 13.21
N MET A 144 0.08 12.92 13.07
CA MET A 144 -0.28 11.98 14.15
C MET A 144 0.52 10.66 14.09
N LEU A 145 1.60 10.61 13.32
CA LEU A 145 2.37 9.39 13.09
C LEU A 145 3.17 9.00 14.34
N GLU A 146 2.89 7.82 14.88
CA GLU A 146 3.52 7.28 16.09
C GLU A 146 4.56 6.21 15.72
N LYS A 147 4.18 5.30 14.82
CA LYS A 147 4.98 4.14 14.41
C LYS A 147 5.41 4.24 12.96
N VAL A 148 6.70 4.12 12.73
CA VAL A 148 7.31 4.10 11.41
C VAL A 148 8.24 2.91 11.32
N SER A 149 8.06 2.10 10.29
CA SER A 149 9.05 1.14 9.83
C SER A 149 9.24 1.36 8.35
N TRP A 150 10.45 1.71 7.94
CA TRP A 150 10.76 2.07 6.57
C TRP A 150 12.00 1.32 6.13
N ARG A 151 11.91 0.61 5.00
CA ARG A 151 13.00 -0.12 4.38
C ARG A 151 13.08 0.30 2.92
N CYS A 152 14.21 0.87 2.51
CA CYS A 152 14.49 1.25 1.14
C CYS A 152 15.75 0.52 0.67
N CYS A 153 15.63 -0.24 -0.42
CA CYS A 153 16.76 -0.88 -1.09
C CYS A 153 17.07 -0.12 -2.38
N TYR A 154 18.36 0.15 -2.63
CA TYR A 154 18.80 0.86 -3.82
C TYR A 154 19.30 -0.12 -4.88
N THR A 155 18.68 -0.12 -6.07
CA THR A 155 19.05 -1.04 -7.17
C THR A 155 20.10 -0.50 -8.12
N ASP A 156 20.29 0.82 -8.15
CA ASP A 156 21.24 1.44 -9.04
C ASP A 156 22.36 2.06 -8.22
N GLY A 157 23.58 2.04 -8.78
CA GLY A 157 24.82 2.55 -8.19
C GLY A 157 24.83 4.08 -8.02
N SER A 158 23.69 4.70 -7.74
CA SER A 158 23.41 6.12 -7.93
C SER A 158 23.54 6.93 -6.65
N ILE A 159 23.34 6.31 -5.47
CA ILE A 159 23.68 6.96 -4.20
C ILE A 159 25.09 6.54 -3.80
N VAL A 160 26.07 7.17 -4.47
CA VAL A 160 27.49 7.00 -4.18
C VAL A 160 27.92 8.07 -3.19
N PHE A 161 28.46 7.65 -2.04
CA PHE A 161 29.17 8.50 -1.11
C PHE A 161 30.68 8.24 -1.25
N GLY A 162 31.32 8.88 -2.23
CA GLY A 162 32.73 8.67 -2.52
C GLY A 162 33.01 7.31 -3.18
N VAL A 163 33.58 6.36 -2.43
CA VAL A 163 33.87 4.99 -2.90
C VAL A 163 32.84 3.96 -2.41
N TRP A 164 31.82 4.40 -1.68
CA TRP A 164 30.81 3.52 -1.06
C TRP A 164 29.47 3.69 -1.76
N LEU A 165 28.81 2.56 -2.04
CA LEU A 165 27.43 2.54 -2.51
C LEU A 165 26.49 2.38 -1.32
N LEU A 166 25.47 3.24 -1.18
CA LEU A 166 24.39 3.01 -0.24
C LEU A 166 23.46 1.92 -0.78
N GLU A 167 23.39 0.77 -0.11
CA GLU A 167 22.56 -0.36 -0.53
C GLU A 167 21.18 -0.33 0.11
N GLU A 168 21.11 -0.01 1.41
CA GLU A 168 19.88 -0.11 2.19
C GLU A 168 19.81 0.95 3.29
N VAL A 169 18.62 1.53 3.47
CA VAL A 169 18.27 2.35 4.64
C VAL A 169 17.06 1.76 5.35
N LEU A 170 17.22 1.50 6.65
CA LEU A 170 16.16 1.03 7.54
C LEU A 170 15.95 2.05 8.67
N LEU A 171 14.74 2.63 8.74
CA LEU A 171 14.32 3.52 9.81
C LEU A 171 13.19 2.87 10.61
N ARG A 172 13.32 2.83 11.94
CA ARG A 172 12.27 2.33 12.84
C ARG A 172 12.04 3.27 14.02
N THR A 173 10.78 3.50 14.37
CA THR A 173 10.38 4.14 15.63
C THR A 173 9.74 3.10 16.54
N THR A 174 10.06 3.14 17.84
CA THR A 174 9.49 2.26 18.86
C THR A 174 8.43 2.99 19.68
N GLU A 175 7.54 2.22 20.31
CA GLU A 175 6.54 2.79 21.24
C GLU A 175 7.26 3.52 22.37
N THR A 176 6.81 4.74 22.63
CA THR A 176 7.42 5.71 23.54
C THR A 176 7.60 5.15 24.95
N LEU A 177 8.79 4.62 25.21
CA LEU A 177 9.39 4.54 26.54
C LEU A 177 10.93 4.62 26.42
N GLY A 178 11.41 5.75 25.91
CA GLY A 178 12.81 6.16 26.01
C GLY A 178 13.80 5.53 25.02
N GLN A 179 13.37 4.74 24.04
CA GLN A 179 14.25 4.28 22.96
C GLN A 179 14.36 5.34 21.86
N LEU A 180 15.60 5.63 21.48
CA LEU A 180 15.91 6.49 20.35
C LEU A 180 15.44 5.82 19.04
N PRO A 181 14.98 6.61 18.05
CA PRO A 181 14.75 6.08 16.70
C PRO A 181 16.02 5.38 16.21
N SER A 182 15.88 4.15 15.72
CA SER A 182 17.00 3.38 15.17
C SER A 182 17.08 3.61 13.66
N LEU A 183 18.24 4.05 13.20
CA LEU A 183 18.58 4.18 11.78
C LEU A 183 19.73 3.22 11.48
N HIS A 184 19.49 2.27 10.58
CA HIS A 184 20.52 1.38 10.06
C HIS A 184 20.78 1.74 8.59
N ILE A 185 22.05 1.83 8.24
CA ILE A 185 22.54 2.20 6.91
C ILE A 185 23.55 1.12 6.50
N HIS A 186 23.32 0.46 5.38
CA HIS A 186 24.21 -0.56 4.84
C HIS A 186 24.91 -0.05 3.58
N PHE A 187 26.22 -0.28 3.49
CA PHE A 187 27.03 0.12 2.35
C PHE A 187 27.62 -1.10 1.64
N GLY A 188 27.64 -1.05 0.31
CA GLY A 188 28.36 -1.97 -0.57
C GLY A 188 29.73 -1.42 -0.93
N ALA A 189 30.66 -2.33 -1.23
CA ALA A 189 32.03 -2.05 -1.68
C ALA A 189 32.25 -2.47 -3.15
#